data_AF-S4MUX0-F1
#
_entry.id   AF-S4MUX0-F1
#
_cell.length_a   1.000
_cell.length_b   1.000
_cell.length_c   1.000
_cell.angle_alpha   90.00
_cell.angle_beta   90.00
_cell.angle_gamma   90.00
#
_symmetry.space_group_name_H-M   'P 1'
#
loop_
_entity.id
_entity.type
_entity.pdbx_description
1 polymer ?
#
loop_
_entity_poly.entity_id
_entity_poly.type
_entity_poly.pdbx_seq_one_letter_code
_entity_poly.pdbx_strand_id
1 'polypeptide(L)'
;MPGFEVLYQAAALCLMFPDDDFRARLPLLREAAPQLREFADHAALSPPRELAAHYVEVFEAEPDHSLYLSAWREAAPTPSEELYRAHGLETTGEEPPDFLPAVLECAARTGDTRLLTDHRDGLDLLRSRLTHFGTPYATVLEAVCVTLPPDAPGR
;
A
#
# COMPACT_ATOMS: atom_id res chain seq x y z
N MET A 1 20.89 -2.92 6.52
CA MET A 1 20.64 -3.06 5.08
C MET A 1 20.01 -1.75 4.65
N PRO A 2 20.37 -1.13 3.51
CA PRO A 2 19.55 -0.04 2.99
C PRO A 2 18.15 -0.63 2.83
N GLY A 3 17.18 -0.10 3.57
CA GLY A 3 15.85 -0.67 3.63
C GLY A 3 15.06 -0.34 2.37
N PHE A 4 13.82 -0.80 2.36
CA PHE A 4 12.85 -0.48 1.31
C PHE A 4 12.02 0.75 1.70
N GLU A 5 12.55 1.65 2.55
CA GLU A 5 11.77 2.75 3.13
C GLU A 5 11.20 3.68 2.05
N VAL A 6 12.03 4.05 1.07
CA VAL A 6 11.61 4.89 -0.07
C VAL A 6 10.53 4.21 -0.89
N LEU A 7 10.65 2.90 -1.10
CA LEU A 7 9.65 2.12 -1.82
C LEU A 7 8.33 2.08 -1.06
N TYR A 8 8.36 1.85 0.26
CA TYR A 8 7.15 1.81 1.08
C TYR A 8 6.45 3.16 1.14
N GLN A 9 7.20 4.26 1.28
CA GLN A 9 6.59 5.59 1.23
C GLN A 9 5.99 5.88 -0.15
N ALA A 10 6.69 5.50 -1.22
CA ALA A 10 6.20 5.71 -2.57
C ALA A 10 4.95 4.85 -2.86
N ALA A 11 4.94 3.60 -2.42
CA ALA A 11 3.79 2.70 -2.54
C ALA A 11 2.59 3.20 -1.73
N ALA A 12 2.81 3.73 -0.52
CA ALA A 12 1.77 4.37 0.27
C ALA A 12 1.09 5.49 -0.52
N LEU A 13 1.88 6.39 -1.12
CA LEU A 13 1.37 7.50 -1.94
C LEU A 13 0.62 7.00 -3.20
N CYS A 14 1.10 5.93 -3.84
CA CYS A 14 0.44 5.34 -5.01
C CYS A 14 -0.91 4.66 -4.69
N LEU A 15 -1.14 4.28 -3.43
CA LEU A 15 -2.37 3.65 -2.95
C LEU A 15 -3.31 4.62 -2.23
N MET A 16 -2.97 5.91 -2.19
CA MET A 16 -3.86 6.97 -1.74
C MET A 16 -4.72 7.49 -2.90
N PHE A 17 -5.83 8.16 -2.56
CA PHE A 17 -6.64 8.84 -3.55
C PHE A 17 -5.77 9.81 -4.39
N PRO A 18 -5.84 9.78 -5.73
CA PRO A 18 -4.93 10.50 -6.61
C PRO A 18 -5.31 11.98 -6.76
N ASP A 19 -5.08 12.78 -5.71
CA ASP A 19 -5.31 14.21 -5.71
C ASP A 19 -4.18 15.03 -6.38
N ASP A 20 -4.31 16.36 -6.39
CA ASP A 20 -3.34 17.26 -7.02
C ASP A 20 -1.93 17.16 -6.40
N ASP A 21 -1.82 16.90 -5.10
CA ASP A 21 -0.54 16.72 -4.41
C ASP A 21 0.14 15.40 -4.79
N PHE A 22 -0.61 14.29 -4.88
CA PHE A 22 -0.10 13.04 -5.46
C PHE A 22 0.45 13.28 -6.88
N ARG A 23 -0.30 14.03 -7.70
CA ARG A 23 0.09 14.29 -9.09
C ARG A 23 1.35 15.13 -9.20
N ALA A 24 1.53 16.12 -8.32
CA ALA A 24 2.75 16.91 -8.25
C ALA A 24 3.99 16.07 -7.87
N ARG A 25 3.79 14.96 -7.17
CA ARG A 25 4.86 14.04 -6.72
C ARG A 25 5.24 12.97 -7.74
N LEU A 26 4.45 12.76 -8.80
CA LEU A 26 4.71 11.72 -9.80
C LEU A 26 6.14 11.74 -10.39
N PRO A 27 6.74 12.89 -10.77
CA PRO A 27 8.12 12.91 -11.26
C PRO A 27 9.11 12.39 -10.21
N LEU A 28 8.92 12.77 -8.95
CA LEU A 28 9.77 12.33 -7.85
C LEU A 28 9.60 10.83 -7.57
N LEU A 29 8.37 10.32 -7.60
CA LEU A 29 8.08 8.89 -7.43
C LEU A 29 8.77 8.04 -8.50
N ARG A 30 8.76 8.50 -9.77
CA ARG A 30 9.41 7.83 -10.90
C ARG A 30 10.94 7.71 -10.76
N GLU A 31 11.57 8.67 -10.09
CA GLU A 31 13.01 8.69 -9.85
C GLU A 31 13.40 7.94 -8.58
N ALA A 32 12.66 8.14 -7.48
CA ALA A 32 12.98 7.61 -6.16
C ALA A 32 12.63 6.13 -6.01
N ALA A 33 11.56 5.65 -6.68
CA ALA A 33 11.10 4.27 -6.63
C ALA A 33 10.96 3.70 -8.06
N PRO A 34 12.07 3.33 -8.72
CA PRO A 34 12.04 2.81 -10.09
C PRO A 34 11.16 1.56 -10.27
N GLN A 35 10.93 0.80 -9.19
CA GLN A 35 10.03 -0.34 -9.15
C GLN A 35 8.56 0.06 -9.39
N LEU A 36 8.18 1.30 -9.08
CA LEU A 36 6.83 1.83 -9.24
C LEU A 36 6.66 2.66 -10.53
N ARG A 37 7.68 2.66 -11.40
CA ARG A 37 7.68 3.48 -12.61
C ARG A 37 6.51 3.17 -13.53
N GLU A 38 6.13 1.91 -13.66
CA GLU A 38 5.00 1.53 -14.53
C GLU A 38 3.69 2.22 -14.10
N PHE A 39 3.36 2.13 -12.81
CA PHE A 39 2.21 2.83 -12.24
C PHE A 39 2.34 4.35 -12.36
N ALA A 40 3.51 4.91 -12.04
CA ALA A 40 3.70 6.36 -12.09
C ALA A 40 3.66 6.92 -13.52
N ASP A 41 4.10 6.16 -14.51
CA ASP A 41 4.00 6.50 -15.94
C ASP A 41 2.55 6.45 -16.39
N HIS A 42 1.80 5.42 -16.00
CA HIS A 42 0.36 5.33 -16.24
C HIS A 42 -0.37 6.53 -15.62
N ALA A 43 -0.16 6.79 -14.33
CA ALA A 43 -0.80 7.90 -13.61
C ALA A 43 -0.47 9.28 -14.20
N ALA A 44 0.74 9.46 -14.74
CA ALA A 44 1.13 10.70 -15.40
C ALA A 44 0.42 10.92 -16.75
N LEU A 45 0.16 9.84 -17.48
CA LEU A 45 -0.54 9.87 -18.78
C LEU A 45 -2.06 9.95 -18.63
N SER A 46 -2.61 9.47 -17.51
CA SER A 46 -4.05 9.47 -17.24
C SER A 46 -4.56 10.88 -16.88
N PRO A 47 -5.74 11.27 -17.40
CA PRO A 47 -6.44 12.48 -16.94
C PRO A 47 -6.80 12.38 -15.44
N PRO A 48 -6.71 13.46 -14.64
CA PRO A 48 -6.95 13.40 -13.19
C PRO A 48 -8.28 12.80 -12.80
N ARG A 49 -9.34 13.19 -13.51
CA ARG A 49 -10.70 12.71 -13.25
C ARG A 49 -10.86 11.23 -13.56
N GLU A 50 -10.18 10.75 -14.59
CA GLU A 50 -10.21 9.34 -14.97
C GLU A 50 -9.41 8.49 -13.97
N LEU A 51 -8.25 8.97 -13.52
CA LEU A 51 -7.46 8.28 -12.50
C LEU A 51 -8.21 8.23 -11.16
N ALA A 52 -8.86 9.32 -10.76
CA ALA A 52 -9.70 9.37 -9.56
C ALA A 52 -10.93 8.45 -9.67
N ALA A 53 -11.61 8.43 -10.82
CA ALA A 53 -12.72 7.51 -11.06
C ALA A 53 -12.27 6.05 -11.01
N HIS A 54 -11.10 5.74 -11.61
CA HIS A 54 -10.50 4.41 -11.57
C HIS A 54 -10.11 4.00 -10.15
N TYR A 55 -9.61 4.92 -9.32
CA TYR A 55 -9.36 4.66 -7.90
C TYR A 55 -10.63 4.22 -7.17
N VAL A 56 -11.73 4.96 -7.34
CA VAL A 56 -13.02 4.64 -6.71
C VAL A 56 -13.57 3.31 -7.23
N GLU A 57 -13.49 3.06 -8.54
CA GLU A 57 -13.90 1.79 -9.13
C GLU A 57 -13.12 0.60 -8.56
N VAL A 58 -11.80 0.75 -8.40
CA VAL A 58 -10.95 -0.33 -7.91
C VAL A 58 -11.16 -0.54 -6.41
N PHE A 59 -11.09 0.50 -5.59
CA PHE A 59 -10.93 0.36 -4.13
C PHE A 59 -12.20 0.61 -3.31
N GLU A 60 -13.15 1.39 -3.81
CA GLU A 60 -14.36 1.77 -3.07
C GLU A 60 -15.62 1.06 -3.57
N ALA A 61 -15.67 0.71 -4.86
CA ALA A 61 -16.81 -0.01 -5.43
C ALA A 61 -16.76 -1.52 -5.15
N GLU A 62 -15.56 -2.10 -5.11
CA GLU A 62 -15.36 -3.54 -4.95
C GLU A 62 -14.85 -3.87 -3.54
N PRO A 63 -15.68 -4.52 -2.68
CA PRO A 63 -15.25 -4.90 -1.33
C PRO A 63 -14.07 -5.87 -1.35
N ASP A 64 -13.93 -6.64 -2.44
CA ASP A 64 -12.86 -7.58 -2.70
C ASP A 64 -11.49 -6.93 -3.03
N HIS A 65 -11.43 -5.60 -3.12
CA HIS A 65 -10.19 -4.84 -3.30
C HIS A 65 -9.87 -3.87 -2.15
N SER A 66 -10.63 -3.90 -1.06
CA SER A 66 -10.39 -3.05 0.12
C SER A 66 -8.91 -2.94 0.53
N LEU A 67 -8.45 -1.71 0.76
CA LEU A 67 -7.10 -1.42 1.26
C LEU A 67 -6.97 -1.60 2.78
N TYR A 68 -8.04 -2.01 3.47
CA TYR A 68 -8.00 -2.32 4.89
C TYR A 68 -7.54 -3.76 5.09
N LEU A 69 -6.44 -3.96 5.82
CA LEU A 69 -5.91 -5.29 6.11
C LEU A 69 -6.93 -6.15 6.87
N SER A 70 -7.82 -5.52 7.64
CA SER A 70 -8.93 -6.19 8.33
C SER A 70 -9.93 -6.89 7.38
N ALA A 71 -10.02 -6.48 6.11
CA ALA A 71 -10.88 -7.12 5.12
C ALA A 71 -10.36 -8.49 4.67
N TRP A 72 -9.06 -8.74 4.79
CA TRP A 72 -8.38 -9.96 4.33
C TRP A 72 -8.12 -10.98 5.45
N ARG A 73 -8.77 -10.81 6.61
CA ARG A 73 -8.52 -11.59 7.82
C ARG A 73 -8.86 -13.07 7.66
N GLU A 74 -7.83 -13.92 7.74
CA GLU A 74 -8.00 -15.28 8.29
C GLU A 74 -7.31 -15.52 9.65
N ALA A 75 -6.20 -14.84 10.04
CA ALA A 75 -5.59 -15.08 11.37
C ALA A 75 -4.57 -14.06 11.93
N ALA A 76 -4.49 -12.80 11.46
CA ALA A 76 -3.42 -11.86 11.88
C ALA A 76 -3.89 -10.80 12.92
N PRO A 77 -3.02 -10.34 13.84
CA PRO A 77 -3.35 -9.29 14.80
C PRO A 77 -3.56 -7.95 14.09
N THR A 78 -4.54 -7.17 14.57
CA THR A 78 -4.69 -5.76 14.18
C THR A 78 -3.52 -4.96 14.75
N PRO A 79 -2.93 -4.02 13.98
CA PRO A 79 -1.94 -3.13 14.55
C PRO A 79 -2.55 -2.31 15.69
N SER A 80 -1.90 -2.24 16.84
CA SER A 80 -2.40 -1.44 17.97
C SER A 80 -2.13 0.04 17.74
N GLU A 81 -3.02 0.90 18.25
CA GLU A 81 -2.79 2.36 18.27
C GLU A 81 -1.50 2.74 19.00
N GLU A 82 -1.07 1.94 19.99
CA GLU A 82 0.24 2.12 20.64
C GLU A 82 1.42 2.03 19.67
N LEU A 83 1.36 1.15 18.66
CA LEU A 83 2.43 1.01 17.68
C LEU A 83 2.57 2.30 16.86
N TYR A 84 1.46 2.85 16.39
CA TYR A 84 1.45 4.12 15.66
C TYR A 84 1.88 5.31 16.53
N ARG A 85 1.35 5.40 17.76
CA ARG A 85 1.69 6.47 18.71
C ARG A 85 3.15 6.44 19.12
N ALA A 86 3.75 5.24 19.28
CA ALA A 86 5.18 5.08 19.57
C ALA A 86 6.08 5.67 18.47
N HIS A 87 5.54 5.87 17.27
CA HIS A 87 6.26 6.40 16.11
C HIS A 87 5.79 7.80 15.68
N GLY A 88 5.03 8.50 16.53
CA GLY A 88 4.58 9.87 16.27
C GLY A 88 3.56 9.99 15.13
N LEU A 89 2.88 8.89 14.78
CA LEU A 89 1.75 8.89 13.85
C LEU A 89 0.48 9.15 14.65
N GLU A 90 -0.28 10.18 14.27
CA GLU A 90 -1.55 10.51 14.91
C GLU A 90 -2.63 9.51 14.46
N THR A 91 -3.06 8.63 15.36
CA THR A 91 -4.30 7.84 15.16
C THR A 91 -5.46 8.67 15.68
N THR A 92 -6.48 8.89 14.86
CA THR A 92 -7.74 9.50 15.30
C THR A 92 -8.56 8.47 16.10
N GLY A 93 -8.03 8.08 17.26
CA GLY A 93 -8.72 7.66 18.49
C GLY A 93 -9.75 6.53 18.54
N GLU A 94 -10.24 5.94 17.46
CA GLU A 94 -11.30 4.91 17.54
C GLU A 94 -11.06 3.62 16.74
N GLU A 95 -10.14 3.61 15.76
CA GLU A 95 -9.85 2.42 14.96
C GLU A 95 -8.33 2.27 14.73
N PRO A 96 -7.80 1.02 14.71
CA PRO A 96 -6.43 0.80 14.29
C PRO A 96 -6.28 1.26 12.84
N PRO A 97 -5.20 1.97 12.44
CA PRO A 97 -4.95 2.26 11.04
C PRO A 97 -4.46 0.99 10.33
N ASP A 98 -5.32 -0.01 10.18
CA ASP A 98 -5.05 -1.18 9.33
C ASP A 98 -5.19 -0.86 7.83
N PHE A 99 -5.41 0.41 7.51
CA PHE A 99 -5.33 0.94 6.17
C PHE A 99 -3.91 0.80 5.60
N LEU A 100 -3.77 0.02 4.52
CA LEU A 100 -2.49 -0.37 3.94
C LEU A 100 -1.55 0.82 3.63
N PRO A 101 -2.00 1.95 3.07
CA PRO A 101 -1.13 3.12 2.91
C PRO A 101 -0.52 3.63 4.22
N ALA A 102 -1.27 3.62 5.34
CA ALA A 102 -0.76 4.03 6.64
C ALA A 102 0.25 3.02 7.20
N VAL A 103 0.01 1.72 6.99
CA VAL A 103 0.95 0.65 7.37
C VAL A 103 2.26 0.78 6.60
N LEU A 104 2.20 1.04 5.28
CA LEU A 104 3.37 1.27 4.44
C LEU A 104 4.14 2.53 4.84
N GLU A 105 3.46 3.62 5.14
CA GLU A 105 4.10 4.83 5.68
C GLU A 105 4.78 4.54 7.03
N CYS A 106 4.14 3.79 7.92
CA CYS A 106 4.76 3.38 9.18
C CYS A 106 6.02 2.54 8.93
N ALA A 107 5.95 1.54 8.04
CA ALA A 107 7.10 0.72 7.66
C ALA A 107 8.23 1.57 7.04
N ALA A 108 7.90 2.59 6.25
CA ALA A 108 8.87 3.52 5.67
C ALA A 108 9.59 4.35 6.74
N ARG A 109 8.87 4.83 7.76
CA ARG A 109 9.43 5.68 8.83
C ARG A 109 10.23 4.90 9.86
N THR A 110 9.84 3.66 10.11
CA THR A 110 10.35 2.86 11.23
C THR A 110 11.30 1.76 10.79
N GLY A 111 11.20 1.32 9.54
CA GLY A 111 11.83 0.09 9.06
C GLY A 111 11.19 -1.19 9.58
N ASP A 112 10.09 -1.12 10.36
CA ASP A 112 9.39 -2.30 10.88
C ASP A 112 8.37 -2.81 9.85
N THR A 113 8.65 -3.97 9.28
CA THR A 113 7.80 -4.65 8.29
C THR A 113 6.96 -5.78 8.88
N ARG A 114 6.89 -5.93 10.21
CA ARG A 114 6.18 -7.04 10.85
C ARG A 114 4.71 -7.05 10.46
N LEU A 115 4.05 -5.91 10.45
CA LEU A 115 2.64 -5.83 10.04
C LEU A 115 2.43 -6.27 8.59
N LEU A 116 3.32 -5.87 7.67
CA LEU A 116 3.25 -6.32 6.28
C LEU A 116 3.52 -7.83 6.15
N THR A 117 4.39 -8.36 7.00
CA THR A 117 4.75 -9.79 7.02
C THR A 117 3.62 -10.63 7.65
N ASP A 118 3.02 -10.18 8.74
CA ASP A 118 1.91 -10.84 9.42
C ASP A 118 0.66 -10.89 8.55
N HIS A 119 0.49 -9.92 7.63
CA HIS A 119 -0.60 -9.85 6.66
C HIS A 119 -0.20 -10.27 5.25
N ARG A 120 0.89 -11.05 5.10
CA ARG A 120 1.46 -11.42 3.80
C ARG A 120 0.44 -12.13 2.90
N ASP A 121 -0.30 -13.10 3.43
CA ASP A 121 -1.33 -13.83 2.68
C ASP A 121 -2.43 -12.90 2.15
N GLY A 122 -2.86 -11.93 2.98
CA GLY A 122 -3.85 -10.93 2.59
C GLY A 122 -3.34 -10.00 1.49
N LEU A 123 -2.07 -9.59 1.56
CA LEU A 123 -1.43 -8.79 0.52
C LEU A 123 -1.30 -9.56 -0.81
N ASP A 124 -0.93 -10.84 -0.75
CA ASP A 124 -0.84 -11.68 -1.94
C ASP A 124 -2.22 -11.99 -2.55
N LEU A 125 -3.25 -12.13 -1.72
CA LEU A 125 -4.65 -12.24 -2.17
C LEU A 125 -5.10 -10.96 -2.88
N LEU A 126 -4.91 -9.79 -2.25
CA LEU A 126 -5.26 -8.50 -2.84
C LEU A 126 -4.51 -8.28 -4.15
N ARG A 127 -3.19 -8.52 -4.17
CA ARG A 127 -2.36 -8.43 -5.39
C ARG A 127 -2.92 -9.32 -6.50
N SER A 128 -3.30 -10.56 -6.19
CA SER A 128 -3.84 -11.50 -7.17
C SER A 128 -5.18 -11.02 -7.73
N ARG A 129 -6.04 -10.42 -6.91
CA ARG A 129 -7.33 -9.85 -7.32
C ARG A 129 -7.15 -8.62 -8.20
N LEU A 130 -6.29 -7.68 -7.81
CA LEU A 130 -5.96 -6.51 -8.63
C LEU A 130 -5.34 -6.92 -9.98
N THR A 131 -4.51 -7.96 -9.98
CA THR A 131 -3.94 -8.52 -11.22
C THR A 131 -5.02 -9.10 -12.11
N HIS A 132 -5.97 -9.85 -11.54
CA HIS A 132 -7.10 -10.43 -12.29
C HIS A 132 -8.04 -9.34 -12.83
N PHE A 133 -8.28 -8.29 -12.05
CA PHE A 133 -9.04 -7.12 -12.47
C PHE A 133 -8.34 -6.32 -13.58
N GLY A 134 -7.01 -6.46 -13.70
CA GLY A 134 -6.21 -5.82 -14.75
C GLY A 134 -5.90 -4.35 -14.48
N THR A 135 -5.77 -3.97 -13.21
CA THR A 135 -5.48 -2.58 -12.81
C THR A 135 -3.99 -2.33 -12.58
N PRO A 136 -3.46 -1.13 -12.93
CA PRO A 136 -2.06 -0.78 -12.70
C PRO A 136 -1.65 -0.79 -11.21
N TYR A 137 -2.60 -0.70 -10.26
CA TYR A 137 -2.31 -0.83 -8.83
C TYR A 137 -1.73 -2.19 -8.44
N ALA A 138 -1.93 -3.23 -9.25
CA ALA A 138 -1.33 -4.56 -9.03
C ALA A 138 0.22 -4.50 -9.02
N THR A 139 0.80 -3.65 -9.86
CA THR A 139 2.26 -3.47 -9.95
C THR A 139 2.85 -2.86 -8.67
N VAL A 140 2.08 -2.00 -8.01
CA VAL A 140 2.46 -1.37 -6.73
C VAL A 140 2.52 -2.43 -5.63
N LEU A 141 1.49 -3.29 -5.53
CA LEU A 141 1.48 -4.38 -4.56
C LEU A 141 2.54 -5.44 -4.85
N GLU A 142 2.76 -5.77 -6.13
CA GLU A 142 3.85 -6.67 -6.51
C GLU A 142 5.20 -6.15 -6.01
N ALA A 143 5.51 -4.87 -6.26
CA ALA A 143 6.74 -4.25 -5.81
C ALA A 143 6.90 -4.30 -4.27
N VAL A 144 5.82 -4.16 -3.51
CA VAL A 144 5.85 -4.33 -2.04
C VAL A 144 6.07 -5.80 -1.67
N CYS A 145 5.29 -6.74 -2.21
CA CYS A 145 5.34 -8.15 -1.85
C CYS A 145 6.71 -8.80 -2.09
N VAL A 146 7.43 -8.40 -3.14
CA VAL A 146 8.78 -8.95 -3.43
C VAL A 146 9.84 -8.53 -2.41
N THR A 147 9.57 -7.49 -1.59
CA THR A 147 10.50 -7.03 -0.55
C THR A 147 10.32 -7.73 0.79
N LEU A 148 9.16 -8.36 0.99
CA LEU A 148 8.84 -9.06 2.22
C LEU A 148 9.52 -10.43 2.23
N PRO A 149 10.01 -10.89 3.39
CA PRO A 149 10.62 -12.22 3.50
C PRO A 149 9.64 -13.29 3.00
N PRO A 150 10.14 -14.40 2.41
CA PRO A 150 9.28 -15.52 2.06
C PRO A 150 8.56 -16.01 3.32
N ASP A 151 7.30 -16.42 3.14
CA ASP A 151 6.51 -17.00 4.21
C ASP A 151 7.34 -18.10 4.90
N ALA A 152 7.61 -17.93 6.20
CA ALA A 152 8.31 -18.95 6.95
C ALA A 152 7.34 -20.14 7.04
N PRO A 153 7.66 -21.32 6.48
CA PRO A 153 6.70 -22.41 6.43
C PRO A 153 6.33 -22.83 7.85
N GLY A 154 5.08 -22.54 8.24
CA GLY A 154 4.39 -23.09 9.39
C GLY A 154 5.00 -22.74 10.75
N ARG A 155 4.25 -22.00 11.56
CA ARG A 155 4.30 -22.17 13.00
C ARG A 155 3.07 -22.95 13.48
#